data_AF-A0A7W2Q722-F1
#
_entry.id   AF-A0A7W2Q722-F1
#
_cell.length_a   1.000
_cell.length_b   1.000
_cell.length_c   1.000
_cell.angle_alpha   90.00
_cell.angle_beta   90.00
_cell.angle_gamma   90.00
#
_symmetry.space_group_name_H-M   'P 1'
#
loop_
_entity.id
_entity.type
_entity.pdbx_description
1 polymer ?
#
loop_
_entity_poly.entity_id
_entity_poly.type
_entity_poly.pdbx_seq_one_letter_code
_entity_poly.pdbx_strand_id
1 'polypeptide(L)'
;MFFSSLRASGAGTLTNPDSGFWRGLLGGGGNSAGVAVTPESALGLPILQNCVTLLAETVAQLPLEMYHRKGEGQREPAIHHPLYDVLRYQPNPFQTPFEYLERHQGAAGLRGNAYSFIDRREDGNVTALWSLKNDQVQVLKGSDLLPCYQVAGGEPLPMRMIHHVRWFGTNPYVGMSPLELHAESIGLAQAVRKYTGKSFANGVAVSGVIERPREAPAIKDQGIIDRIVGQWGEKFGGMDNAKKVALLQEGMTFKPVSMTNVDAEIVGIMKVTGVDVARIYKIPLPMVNDLDKSNYNTLEQLMIQFVMFALLPWVKRHEQAMMRDFLLPKDRRDYFIEFNLSGLLRGDQKSRYESYAIGRQWGWLSVNDIRRLENMPPVKGGDIYLQPLNMVDAGKKPDLTNPTVRAQLEMQQAEITRMLAQ
;
A
#
# COMPACT_ATOMS: atom_id res chain seq x y z
N MET A 1 46.05 -3.67 4.70
CA MET A 1 46.37 -4.32 3.41
C MET A 1 46.44 -5.83 3.64
N PHE A 2 46.03 -6.64 2.66
CA PHE A 2 45.84 -8.11 2.67
C PHE A 2 44.38 -8.58 2.80
N PHE A 3 43.61 -8.42 1.73
CA PHE A 3 42.63 -9.39 1.21
C PHE A 3 42.38 -9.03 -0.26
N SER A 4 43.37 -9.30 -1.11
CA SER A 4 43.33 -9.10 -2.57
C SER A 4 43.71 -10.40 -3.25
N SER A 5 42.80 -11.38 -3.25
CA SER A 5 42.85 -12.56 -4.13
C SER A 5 41.66 -13.49 -3.86
N LEU A 6 40.46 -13.07 -4.24
CA LEU A 6 39.34 -13.97 -4.55
C LEU A 6 38.45 -13.21 -5.54
N ARG A 7 38.99 -13.06 -6.76
CA ARG A 7 38.28 -12.56 -7.93
C ARG A 7 37.10 -13.50 -8.19
N ALA A 8 35.89 -13.04 -7.89
CA ALA A 8 34.66 -13.66 -8.33
C ALA A 8 34.45 -13.37 -9.83
N SER A 9 35.14 -14.13 -10.69
CA SER A 9 34.82 -14.21 -12.11
C SER A 9 33.55 -15.04 -12.29
N GLY A 10 32.38 -14.42 -12.11
CA GLY A 10 31.09 -15.10 -12.28
C GLY A 10 29.87 -14.39 -11.70
N ALA A 11 29.90 -13.07 -11.50
CA ALA A 11 28.72 -12.33 -11.05
C ALA A 11 27.72 -12.21 -12.20
N GLY A 12 26.60 -12.92 -12.11
CA GLY A 12 25.45 -12.73 -13.00
C GLY A 12 24.64 -11.51 -12.55
N THR A 13 24.47 -10.55 -13.45
CA THR A 13 23.65 -9.36 -13.24
C THR A 13 22.17 -9.74 -13.14
N LEU A 14 21.54 -9.54 -11.97
CA LEU A 14 20.11 -9.87 -11.77
C LEU A 14 19.17 -8.67 -11.92
N THR A 15 19.72 -7.47 -11.88
CA THR A 15 19.02 -6.22 -12.16
C THR A 15 19.89 -5.48 -13.15
N ASN A 16 19.36 -5.04 -14.28
CA ASN A 16 20.04 -3.98 -15.02
C ASN A 16 19.41 -2.66 -14.56
N PRO A 17 20.19 -1.56 -14.47
CA PRO A 17 19.63 -0.20 -14.38
C PRO A 17 18.62 0.07 -15.51
N ASP A 18 18.79 -0.62 -16.64
CA ASP A 18 17.80 -0.78 -17.70
C ASP A 18 17.03 -2.11 -17.55
N SER A 19 15.84 -2.04 -16.97
CA SER A 19 14.71 -3.01 -16.89
C SER A 19 14.49 -4.07 -18.01
N GLY A 20 15.54 -4.69 -18.56
CA GLY A 20 15.57 -5.37 -19.85
C GLY A 20 14.82 -6.70 -19.91
N PHE A 21 14.70 -7.41 -18.79
CA PHE A 21 13.94 -8.66 -18.77
C PHE A 21 12.42 -8.41 -18.94
N TRP A 22 11.89 -7.39 -18.27
CA TRP A 22 10.48 -7.01 -18.41
C TRP A 22 10.22 -6.12 -19.64
N ARG A 23 11.15 -5.23 -20.02
CA ARG A 23 11.08 -4.50 -21.30
C ARG A 23 11.04 -5.42 -22.53
N GLY A 24 11.73 -6.55 -22.48
CA GLY A 24 11.77 -7.54 -23.57
C GLY A 24 10.50 -8.40 -23.66
N LEU A 25 9.88 -8.72 -22.52
CA LEU A 25 8.65 -9.53 -22.48
C LEU A 25 7.36 -8.71 -22.67
N LEU A 26 7.39 -7.41 -22.34
CA LEU A 26 6.25 -6.48 -22.43
C LEU A 26 6.36 -5.45 -23.57
N GLY A 27 7.30 -5.62 -24.51
CA GLY A 27 7.40 -4.73 -25.66
C GLY A 27 7.75 -3.29 -25.26
N GLY A 28 9.02 -3.02 -24.95
CA GLY A 28 9.61 -1.70 -25.15
C GLY A 28 8.93 -0.52 -24.45
N GLY A 29 8.62 -0.60 -23.14
CA GLY A 29 8.42 0.58 -22.28
C GLY A 29 7.37 1.61 -22.71
N GLY A 30 6.47 1.24 -23.62
CA GLY A 30 5.27 1.98 -23.97
C GLY A 30 4.09 1.08 -23.65
N ASN A 31 3.15 1.57 -22.85
CA ASN A 31 1.80 0.99 -22.85
C ASN A 31 1.15 1.18 -24.22
N SER A 32 0.04 0.49 -24.47
CA SER A 32 -0.70 0.63 -25.73
C SER A 32 -1.16 2.08 -26.01
N ALA A 33 -1.26 2.90 -24.95
CA ALA A 33 -1.58 4.32 -25.04
C ALA A 33 -0.37 5.25 -25.35
N GLY A 34 0.85 4.71 -25.45
CA GLY A 34 2.07 5.44 -25.79
C GLY A 34 2.56 6.43 -24.72
N VAL A 35 2.10 6.31 -23.47
CA VAL A 35 2.51 7.20 -22.36
C VAL A 35 3.61 6.54 -21.54
N ALA A 36 4.74 7.20 -21.34
CA ALA A 36 5.78 6.67 -20.45
C ALA A 36 5.37 6.76 -18.97
N VAL A 37 5.28 5.61 -18.30
CA VAL A 37 4.98 5.54 -16.87
C VAL A 37 6.29 5.56 -16.08
N THR A 38 6.49 6.61 -15.29
CA THR A 38 7.59 6.73 -14.33
C THR A 38 7.00 6.91 -12.93
N PRO A 39 7.75 6.70 -11.84
CA PRO A 39 7.26 6.99 -10.49
C PRO A 39 6.74 8.42 -10.33
N GLU A 40 7.42 9.39 -10.94
CA GLU A 40 7.06 10.80 -10.88
C GLU A 40 5.75 11.06 -11.65
N SER A 41 5.61 10.50 -12.86
CA SER A 41 4.36 10.65 -13.62
C SER A 41 3.20 9.91 -12.96
N ALA A 42 3.47 8.75 -12.36
CA ALA A 42 2.51 7.93 -11.64
C ALA A 42 2.00 8.63 -10.38
N LEU A 43 2.88 9.24 -9.58
CA LEU A 43 2.51 10.06 -8.41
C LEU A 43 1.70 11.31 -8.81
N GLY A 44 1.80 11.76 -10.06
CA GLY A 44 0.90 12.79 -10.59
C GLY A 44 -0.58 12.36 -10.65
N LEU A 45 -0.89 11.07 -10.56
CA LEU A 45 -2.26 10.58 -10.40
C LEU A 45 -2.66 10.62 -8.91
N PRO A 46 -3.63 11.45 -8.50
CA PRO A 46 -3.97 11.64 -7.08
C PRO A 46 -4.37 10.33 -6.38
N ILE A 47 -5.09 9.45 -7.08
CA ILE A 47 -5.50 8.14 -6.55
C ILE A 47 -4.30 7.25 -6.25
N LEU A 48 -3.27 7.28 -7.11
CA LEU A 48 -2.06 6.48 -6.93
C LEU A 48 -1.20 7.06 -5.80
N GLN A 49 -1.03 8.38 -5.79
CA GLN A 49 -0.33 9.07 -4.71
C GLN A 49 -0.98 8.77 -3.36
N ASN A 50 -2.30 8.93 -3.23
CA ASN A 50 -3.04 8.56 -2.02
C ASN A 50 -2.82 7.09 -1.63
N CYS A 51 -2.85 6.15 -2.57
CA CYS A 51 -2.61 4.74 -2.26
C CYS A 51 -1.21 4.48 -1.69
N VAL A 52 -0.19 5.06 -2.33
CA VAL A 52 1.21 4.87 -1.94
C VAL A 52 1.50 5.57 -0.61
N THR A 53 1.06 6.82 -0.45
CA THR A 53 1.28 7.59 0.78
C THR A 53 0.46 7.03 1.93
N LEU A 54 -0.79 6.61 1.73
CA LEU A 54 -1.57 5.95 2.77
C LEU A 54 -0.85 4.73 3.33
N LEU A 55 -0.29 3.86 2.48
CA LEU A 55 0.51 2.72 2.95
C LEU A 55 1.80 3.17 3.64
N ALA A 56 2.50 4.16 3.10
CA ALA A 56 3.77 4.64 3.64
C ALA A 56 3.61 5.32 5.01
N GLU A 57 2.72 6.29 5.10
CA GLU A 57 2.39 7.02 6.32
C GLU A 57 1.80 6.08 7.37
N THR A 58 0.92 5.14 6.97
CA THR A 58 0.35 4.17 7.92
C THR A 58 1.42 3.24 8.49
N VAL A 59 2.42 2.80 7.70
CA VAL A 59 3.54 2.01 8.25
C VAL A 59 4.44 2.88 9.12
N ALA A 60 4.71 4.13 8.73
CA ALA A 60 5.61 5.04 9.42
C ALA A 60 5.07 5.54 10.78
N GLN A 61 3.74 5.70 10.90
CA GLN A 61 3.10 6.12 12.16
C GLN A 61 3.03 5.00 13.21
N LEU A 62 3.19 3.74 12.80
CA LEU A 62 3.11 2.61 13.74
C LEU A 62 4.30 2.66 14.72
N PRO A 63 4.06 2.52 16.04
CA PRO A 63 5.14 2.38 16.99
C PRO A 63 5.98 1.15 16.65
N LEU A 64 7.25 1.37 16.29
CA LEU A 64 8.24 0.32 16.06
C LEU A 64 9.07 0.15 17.32
N GLU A 65 9.02 -1.04 17.91
CA GLU A 65 9.82 -1.35 19.09
C GLU A 65 10.62 -2.63 18.92
N MET A 66 11.81 -2.62 19.52
CA MET A 66 12.62 -3.80 19.72
C MET A 66 12.38 -4.34 21.13
N TYR A 67 12.07 -5.62 21.23
CA TYR A 67 11.76 -6.31 22.48
C TYR A 67 12.79 -7.39 22.77
N HIS A 68 13.07 -7.59 24.05
CA HIS A 68 13.77 -8.74 24.60
C HIS A 68 12.75 -9.78 25.08
N ARG A 69 12.89 -11.02 24.61
CA ARG A 69 12.07 -12.16 25.00
C ARG A 69 12.51 -12.63 26.37
N LYS A 70 11.56 -12.63 27.32
CA LYS A 70 11.74 -13.27 28.62
C LYS A 70 11.09 -14.66 28.62
N GLY A 71 11.38 -15.42 29.67
CA GLY A 71 10.68 -16.68 29.95
C GLY A 71 9.16 -16.47 30.06
N GLU A 72 8.41 -17.55 29.84
CA GLU A 72 6.95 -17.59 30.01
C GLU A 72 6.15 -16.61 29.12
N GLY A 73 6.70 -16.27 27.94
CA GLY A 73 6.02 -15.41 26.97
C GLY A 73 6.02 -13.92 27.33
N GLN A 74 6.77 -13.53 28.35
CA GLN A 74 6.95 -12.12 28.71
C GLN A 74 7.91 -11.43 27.73
N ARG A 75 7.77 -10.10 27.61
CA ARG A 75 8.65 -9.26 26.80
C ARG A 75 8.88 -7.92 27.47
N GLU A 76 10.05 -7.35 27.27
CA GLU A 76 10.38 -6.00 27.69
C GLU A 76 11.03 -5.21 26.55
N PRO A 77 10.87 -3.88 26.49
CA PRO A 77 11.61 -3.06 25.53
C PRO A 77 13.12 -3.24 25.71
N ALA A 78 13.83 -3.50 24.61
CA ALA A 78 15.26 -3.75 24.59
C ALA A 78 16.08 -2.45 24.62
N ILE A 79 15.83 -1.58 25.60
CA ILE A 79 16.40 -0.21 25.68
C ILE A 79 17.94 -0.16 25.73
N HIS A 80 18.58 -1.26 26.14
CA HIS A 80 20.04 -1.34 26.22
C HIS A 80 20.70 -1.92 24.96
N HIS A 81 19.91 -2.34 23.97
CA HIS A 81 20.46 -2.86 22.72
C HIS A 81 20.83 -1.69 21.79
N PRO A 82 22.03 -1.66 21.17
CA PRO A 82 22.48 -0.52 20.34
C PRO A 82 21.53 -0.14 19.19
N LEU A 83 20.85 -1.14 18.60
CA LEU A 83 19.84 -0.93 17.55
C LEU A 83 18.59 -0.18 18.04
N TYR A 84 18.29 -0.19 19.35
CA TYR A 84 17.06 0.39 19.89
C TYR A 84 16.94 1.87 19.54
N ASP A 85 18.00 2.65 19.78
CA ASP A 85 17.99 4.09 19.53
C ASP A 85 17.91 4.43 18.03
N VAL A 86 18.54 3.60 17.17
CA VAL A 86 18.51 3.76 15.72
C VAL A 86 17.07 3.61 15.19
N LEU A 87 16.32 2.63 15.68
CA LEU A 87 14.94 2.41 15.26
C LEU A 87 13.97 3.42 15.90
N ARG A 88 14.19 3.76 17.18
CA ARG A 88 13.21 4.51 17.98
C ARG A 88 13.34 6.02 17.83
N TYR A 89 14.55 6.54 17.72
CA TYR A 89 14.82 7.98 17.84
C TYR A 89 15.47 8.57 16.60
N GLN A 90 16.51 7.92 16.06
CA GLN A 90 17.31 8.53 15.01
C GLN A 90 17.96 7.47 14.10
N PRO A 91 17.35 7.14 12.95
CA PRO A 91 17.94 6.19 12.01
C PRO A 91 19.25 6.68 11.39
N ASN A 92 19.39 8.01 11.23
CA ASN A 92 20.60 8.67 10.79
C ASN A 92 20.59 10.14 11.26
N PRO A 93 21.69 10.90 11.13
CA PRO A 93 21.80 12.25 11.71
C PRO A 93 20.77 13.29 11.25
N PHE A 94 20.00 13.05 10.18
CA PHE A 94 19.09 14.06 9.61
C PHE A 94 17.62 13.62 9.47
N GLN A 95 17.33 12.32 9.40
CA GLN A 95 15.96 11.81 9.28
C GLN A 95 15.41 11.38 10.63
N THR A 96 14.13 11.63 10.83
CA THR A 96 13.32 10.99 11.87
C THR A 96 12.98 9.54 11.48
N PRO A 97 12.61 8.68 12.44
CA PRO A 97 12.12 7.33 12.14
C PRO A 97 10.91 7.33 11.21
N PHE A 98 10.02 8.31 11.34
CA PHE A 98 8.85 8.46 10.47
C PHE A 98 9.28 8.69 9.01
N GLU A 99 10.11 9.71 8.75
CA GLU A 99 10.57 10.03 7.40
C GLU A 99 11.35 8.87 6.75
N TYR A 100 12.15 8.15 7.54
CA TYR A 100 12.86 6.97 7.06
C TYR A 100 11.89 5.86 6.65
N LEU A 101 10.95 5.48 7.51
CA LEU A 101 9.99 4.41 7.24
C LEU A 101 9.02 4.77 6.12
N GLU A 102 8.54 6.01 6.09
CA GLU A 102 7.67 6.53 5.04
C GLU A 102 8.37 6.43 3.69
N ARG A 103 9.60 6.95 3.59
CA ARG A 103 10.41 6.85 2.36
C ARG A 103 10.66 5.40 1.97
N HIS A 104 10.96 4.54 2.95
CA HIS A 104 11.28 3.14 2.72
C HIS A 104 10.06 2.34 2.22
N GLN A 105 8.89 2.54 2.80
CA GLN A 105 7.65 1.91 2.34
C GLN A 105 7.17 2.54 1.03
N GLY A 106 7.31 3.85 0.84
CA GLY A 106 6.99 4.53 -0.41
C GLY A 106 7.82 4.01 -1.59
N ALA A 107 9.13 3.83 -1.41
CA ALA A 107 10.00 3.20 -2.40
C ALA A 107 9.55 1.77 -2.73
N ALA A 108 9.18 0.97 -1.72
CA ALA A 108 8.66 -0.37 -1.93
C ALA A 108 7.28 -0.37 -2.64
N GLY A 109 6.44 0.64 -2.39
CA GLY A 109 5.16 0.83 -3.07
C GLY A 109 5.30 1.22 -4.54
N LEU A 110 6.30 2.03 -4.89
CA LEU A 110 6.51 2.48 -6.28
C LEU A 110 7.33 1.46 -7.10
N ARG A 111 8.40 0.91 -6.51
CA ARG A 111 9.40 0.11 -7.21
C ARG A 111 9.42 -1.36 -6.79
N GLY A 112 8.59 -1.75 -5.83
CA GLY A 112 8.56 -3.12 -5.31
C GLY A 112 9.76 -3.50 -4.45
N ASN A 113 10.70 -2.58 -4.29
CA ASN A 113 11.95 -2.78 -3.59
C ASN A 113 12.27 -1.52 -2.81
N ALA A 114 12.92 -1.66 -1.68
CA ALA A 114 13.46 -0.53 -0.97
C ALA A 114 14.75 -0.93 -0.26
N TYR A 115 15.72 -0.02 -0.33
CA TYR A 115 17.10 -0.28 0.03
C TYR A 115 17.59 0.76 1.01
N SER A 116 18.32 0.31 2.03
CA SER A 116 19.11 1.19 2.88
C SER A 116 20.50 0.61 3.11
N PHE A 117 21.52 1.46 3.05
CA PHE A 117 22.85 1.09 3.49
C PHE A 117 22.90 1.05 5.01
N ILE A 118 23.46 -0.03 5.55
CA ILE A 118 23.57 -0.28 6.98
C ILE A 118 25.00 0.07 7.40
N ASP A 119 25.13 1.15 8.16
CA ASP A 119 26.37 1.49 8.83
C ASP A 119 26.51 0.66 10.11
N ARG A 120 27.65 0.00 10.28
CA ARG A 120 27.91 -0.92 11.39
C ARG A 120 29.20 -0.58 12.10
N ARG A 121 29.21 -0.72 13.42
CA ARG A 121 30.46 -0.67 14.20
C ARG A 121 31.26 -1.95 14.02
N GLU A 122 32.46 -1.94 14.59
CA GLU A 122 33.36 -3.10 14.62
C GLU A 122 32.75 -4.34 15.26
N ASP A 123 31.84 -4.17 16.22
CA ASP A 123 31.10 -5.26 16.88
C ASP A 123 29.96 -5.86 16.02
N GLY A 124 29.71 -5.27 14.84
CA GLY A 124 28.67 -5.67 13.91
C GLY A 124 27.29 -5.06 14.17
N ASN A 125 27.10 -4.29 15.24
CA ASN A 125 25.83 -3.63 15.53
C ASN A 125 25.58 -2.45 14.59
N VAL A 126 24.31 -2.24 14.24
CA VAL A 126 23.87 -1.13 13.39
C VAL A 126 24.03 0.19 14.15
N THR A 127 24.60 1.19 13.50
CA THR A 127 24.72 2.56 14.02
C THR A 127 23.88 3.56 13.24
N ALA A 128 23.74 3.37 11.94
CA ALA A 128 22.90 4.24 11.11
C ALA A 128 22.35 3.49 9.90
N LEU A 129 21.24 4.02 9.37
CA LEU A 129 20.53 3.53 8.20
C LEU A 129 20.42 4.67 7.18
N TRP A 130 20.98 4.45 5.99
CA TRP A 130 21.01 5.45 4.92
C TRP A 130 20.14 5.00 3.76
N SER A 131 19.02 5.67 3.50
CA SER A 131 18.14 5.31 2.40
C SER A 131 18.85 5.47 1.05
N LEU A 132 18.79 4.43 0.22
CA LEU A 132 19.34 4.43 -1.12
C LEU A 132 18.23 4.62 -2.16
N LYS A 133 18.56 5.29 -3.27
CA LYS A 133 17.65 5.37 -4.42
C LYS A 133 17.67 4.05 -5.18
N ASN A 134 16.50 3.52 -5.53
CA ASN A 134 16.37 2.27 -6.28
C ASN A 134 17.16 2.27 -7.59
N ASP A 135 17.18 3.40 -8.31
CA ASP A 135 17.90 3.53 -9.60
C ASP A 135 19.42 3.40 -9.47
N GLN A 136 19.95 3.54 -8.25
CA GLN A 136 21.37 3.41 -7.99
C GLN A 136 21.75 2.01 -7.51
N VAL A 137 20.79 1.13 -7.22
CA VAL A 137 21.08 -0.18 -6.64
C VAL A 137 20.89 -1.28 -7.66
N GLN A 138 21.95 -2.05 -7.87
CA GLN A 138 21.95 -3.25 -8.68
C GLN A 138 22.14 -4.47 -7.78
N VAL A 139 21.15 -5.36 -7.76
CA VAL A 139 21.24 -6.68 -7.13
C VAL A 139 21.91 -7.66 -8.10
N LEU A 140 22.90 -8.38 -7.59
CA LEU A 140 23.69 -9.42 -8.24
C LEU A 140 23.57 -10.72 -7.44
N LYS A 141 23.80 -11.86 -8.08
CA LYS A 141 23.90 -13.16 -7.38
C LYS A 141 25.36 -13.44 -7.03
N GLY A 142 25.67 -13.54 -5.74
CA GLY A 142 26.95 -14.01 -5.26
C GLY A 142 27.16 -15.50 -5.55
N SER A 143 28.41 -15.94 -5.55
CA SER A 143 28.77 -17.36 -5.70
C SER A 143 28.27 -18.23 -4.54
N ASP A 144 28.04 -17.61 -3.38
CA ASP A 144 27.45 -18.18 -2.17
C ASP A 144 25.92 -18.23 -2.18
N LEU A 145 25.30 -17.93 -3.33
CA LEU A 145 23.85 -17.81 -3.54
C LEU A 145 23.20 -16.65 -2.78
N LEU A 146 23.96 -15.81 -2.07
CA LEU A 146 23.44 -14.62 -1.40
C LEU A 146 23.39 -13.44 -2.38
N PRO A 147 22.49 -12.46 -2.15
CA PRO A 147 22.49 -11.23 -2.92
C PRO A 147 23.73 -10.39 -2.60
N CYS A 148 24.37 -9.90 -3.66
CA CYS A 148 25.33 -8.80 -3.60
C CYS A 148 24.70 -7.55 -4.20
N TYR A 149 25.17 -6.38 -3.79
CA TYR A 149 24.56 -5.10 -4.15
C TYR A 149 25.62 -4.14 -4.66
N GLN A 150 25.56 -3.76 -5.93
CA GLN A 150 26.38 -2.68 -6.46
C GLN A 150 25.58 -1.37 -6.35
N VAL A 151 26.14 -0.39 -5.65
CA VAL A 151 25.51 0.93 -5.43
C VAL A 151 26.26 1.97 -6.24
N ALA A 152 25.54 2.70 -7.11
CA ALA A 152 26.06 3.75 -7.98
C ALA A 152 27.30 3.34 -8.80
N GLY A 153 27.35 2.07 -9.24
CA GLY A 153 28.48 1.53 -10.01
C GLY A 153 29.76 1.26 -9.21
N GLY A 154 29.71 1.37 -7.87
CA GLY A 154 30.82 1.04 -6.98
C GLY A 154 31.07 -0.47 -6.85
N GLU A 155 31.96 -0.86 -5.95
CA GLU A 155 32.23 -2.28 -5.71
C GLU A 155 31.00 -3.02 -5.12
N PRO A 156 30.76 -4.30 -5.48
CA PRO A 156 29.67 -5.07 -4.92
C PRO A 156 29.76 -5.21 -3.40
N LEU A 157 28.72 -4.74 -2.72
CA LEU A 157 28.54 -4.84 -1.28
C LEU A 157 27.88 -6.18 -0.91
N PRO A 158 28.30 -6.84 0.19
CA PRO A 158 27.67 -8.06 0.67
C PRO A 158 26.30 -7.78 1.29
N MET A 159 25.43 -8.79 1.31
CA MET A 159 24.08 -8.72 1.90
C MET A 159 24.02 -8.08 3.29
N ARG A 160 25.03 -8.31 4.14
CA ARG A 160 25.07 -7.79 5.52
C ARG A 160 25.09 -6.25 5.63
N MET A 161 25.44 -5.55 4.53
CA MET A 161 25.57 -4.09 4.48
C MET A 161 24.33 -3.40 3.90
N ILE A 162 23.36 -4.15 3.39
CA ILE A 162 22.16 -3.59 2.75
C ILE A 162 20.91 -4.16 3.39
N HIS A 163 20.06 -3.26 3.88
CA HIS A 163 18.69 -3.59 4.23
C HIS A 163 17.86 -3.61 2.96
N HIS A 164 17.19 -4.73 2.68
CA HIS A 164 16.40 -4.90 1.47
C HIS A 164 15.02 -5.46 1.79
N VAL A 165 14.01 -4.59 1.64
CA VAL A 165 12.59 -4.96 1.72
C VAL A 165 12.06 -5.16 0.31
N ARG A 166 11.40 -6.29 0.09
CA ARG A 166 10.94 -6.75 -1.22
C ARG A 166 9.45 -6.98 -1.20
N TRP A 167 8.77 -6.49 -2.23
CA TRP A 167 7.44 -6.94 -2.57
C TRP A 167 7.48 -8.32 -3.23
N PHE A 168 6.32 -8.85 -3.58
CA PHE A 168 6.25 -10.13 -4.27
C PHE A 168 6.95 -10.05 -5.64
N GLY A 169 7.50 -11.18 -6.09
CA GLY A 169 8.23 -11.25 -7.34
C GLY A 169 8.37 -12.69 -7.80
N THR A 170 8.56 -12.89 -9.11
CA THR A 170 8.98 -14.17 -9.68
C THR A 170 10.48 -14.43 -9.44
N ASN A 171 11.27 -13.36 -9.29
CA ASN A 171 12.67 -13.44 -8.93
C ASN A 171 12.83 -13.55 -7.40
N PRO A 172 13.54 -14.57 -6.87
CA PRO A 172 13.72 -14.72 -5.42
C PRO A 172 14.61 -13.63 -4.80
N TYR A 173 15.37 -12.88 -5.59
CA TYR A 173 16.30 -11.85 -5.11
C TYR A 173 15.74 -10.44 -5.13
N VAL A 174 14.69 -10.16 -5.93
CA VAL A 174 14.19 -8.81 -6.22
C VAL A 174 12.66 -8.84 -6.33
N GLY A 175 11.98 -7.89 -5.70
CA GLY A 175 10.54 -7.69 -5.86
C GLY A 175 10.19 -7.10 -7.23
N MET A 176 9.00 -7.38 -7.74
CA MET A 176 8.52 -6.74 -8.98
C MET A 176 8.06 -5.31 -8.69
N SER A 177 8.26 -4.36 -9.60
CA SER A 177 7.68 -3.03 -9.43
C SER A 177 6.17 -3.08 -9.68
N PRO A 178 5.33 -2.58 -8.76
CA PRO A 178 3.89 -2.45 -9.01
C PRO A 178 3.59 -1.55 -10.21
N LEU A 179 4.39 -0.50 -10.42
CA LEU A 179 4.23 0.41 -11.56
C LEU A 179 4.59 -0.26 -12.88
N GLU A 180 5.70 -1.00 -12.94
CA GLU A 180 6.09 -1.71 -14.17
C GLU A 180 5.09 -2.83 -14.49
N LEU A 181 4.64 -3.57 -13.48
CA LEU A 181 3.68 -4.66 -13.64
C LEU A 181 2.32 -4.16 -14.16
N HIS A 182 1.92 -2.95 -13.78
CA HIS A 182 0.63 -2.35 -14.13
C HIS A 182 0.77 -1.09 -15.01
N ALA A 183 1.86 -0.98 -15.77
CA ALA A 183 2.16 0.18 -16.61
C ALA A 183 1.09 0.45 -17.67
N GLU A 184 0.38 -0.60 -18.10
CA GLU A 184 -0.74 -0.49 -19.03
C GLU A 184 -1.94 0.25 -18.43
N SER A 185 -2.41 -0.20 -17.26
CA SER A 185 -3.55 0.41 -16.57
C SER A 185 -3.27 1.84 -16.11
N ILE A 186 -2.07 2.09 -15.57
CA ILE A 186 -1.62 3.41 -15.14
C ILE A 186 -1.45 4.33 -16.36
N GLY A 187 -0.88 3.80 -17.42
CA GLY A 187 -0.74 4.46 -18.72
C GLY A 187 -2.05 4.94 -19.30
N LEU A 188 -3.05 4.06 -19.32
CA LEU A 188 -4.39 4.37 -19.77
C LEU A 188 -5.01 5.50 -18.92
N ALA A 189 -4.86 5.44 -17.59
CA ALA A 189 -5.35 6.49 -16.70
C ALA A 189 -4.71 7.86 -16.99
N GLN A 190 -3.40 7.89 -17.23
CA GLN A 190 -2.67 9.10 -17.63
C GLN A 190 -3.11 9.59 -19.02
N ALA A 191 -3.27 8.69 -19.98
CA ALA A 191 -3.67 9.01 -21.34
C ALA A 191 -5.07 9.61 -21.39
N VAL A 192 -6.04 9.01 -20.67
CA VAL A 192 -7.41 9.53 -20.56
C VAL A 192 -7.39 10.93 -19.96
N ARG A 193 -6.67 11.16 -18.86
CA ARG A 193 -6.55 12.51 -18.27
C ARG A 193 -5.91 13.51 -19.22
N LYS A 194 -4.86 13.12 -19.95
CA LYS A 194 -4.19 13.98 -20.93
C LYS A 194 -5.10 14.30 -22.11
N TYR A 195 -5.86 13.31 -22.60
CA TYR A 195 -6.86 13.49 -23.63
C TYR A 195 -7.96 14.45 -23.16
N THR A 196 -8.53 14.22 -21.98
CA THR A 196 -9.56 15.08 -21.39
C THR A 196 -9.05 16.51 -21.18
N GLY A 197 -7.86 16.68 -20.62
CA GLY A 197 -7.25 18.00 -20.44
C GLY A 197 -7.02 18.73 -21.75
N LYS A 198 -6.54 18.03 -22.79
CA LYS A 198 -6.39 18.60 -24.15
C LYS A 198 -7.73 18.92 -24.80
N SER A 199 -8.73 18.05 -24.64
CA SER A 199 -10.09 18.28 -25.16
C SER A 199 -10.69 19.54 -24.56
N PHE A 200 -10.60 19.71 -23.23
CA PHE A 200 -11.04 20.93 -22.55
C PHE A 200 -10.21 22.17 -22.93
N ALA A 201 -8.88 22.04 -23.03
CA ALA A 201 -8.00 23.15 -23.37
C ALA A 201 -8.22 23.67 -24.80
N ASN A 202 -8.47 22.77 -25.75
CA ASN A 202 -8.74 23.14 -27.15
C ASN A 202 -10.19 23.60 -27.34
N GLY A 203 -11.11 23.22 -26.44
CA GLY A 203 -12.54 23.49 -26.55
C GLY A 203 -13.22 22.68 -27.66
N VAL A 204 -14.56 22.65 -27.62
CA VAL A 204 -15.41 21.97 -28.63
C VAL A 204 -15.22 22.53 -30.06
N ALA A 205 -14.57 23.68 -30.20
CA ALA A 205 -14.55 24.47 -31.43
C ALA A 205 -13.53 24.01 -32.49
N VAL A 206 -12.60 23.10 -32.18
CA VAL A 206 -11.45 22.81 -33.08
C VAL A 206 -11.57 21.48 -33.82
N SER A 207 -12.46 20.57 -33.39
CA SER A 207 -12.72 19.32 -34.12
C SER A 207 -13.85 19.52 -35.12
N GLY A 208 -13.51 19.73 -36.39
CA GLY A 208 -14.49 19.85 -37.45
C GLY A 208 -13.86 19.75 -38.83
N VAL A 209 -14.70 19.60 -39.84
CA VAL A 209 -14.29 19.60 -41.24
C VAL A 209 -14.74 20.91 -41.85
N ILE A 210 -13.81 21.66 -42.46
CA ILE A 210 -14.15 22.80 -43.31
C ILE A 210 -14.50 22.23 -44.68
N GLU A 211 -15.79 22.23 -45.01
CA GLU A 211 -16.30 21.78 -46.29
C GLU A 211 -16.35 22.97 -47.26
N ARG A 212 -15.71 22.80 -48.41
CA ARG A 212 -15.72 23.80 -49.50
C ARG A 212 -16.80 23.42 -50.52
N PRO A 213 -17.51 24.40 -51.12
CA PRO A 213 -18.51 24.12 -52.13
C PRO A 213 -17.92 23.40 -53.34
N ARG A 214 -18.72 22.49 -53.91
CA ARG A 214 -18.32 21.65 -55.04
C ARG A 214 -18.06 22.46 -56.33
N GLU A 215 -18.63 23.66 -56.41
CA GLU A 215 -18.48 24.60 -57.52
C GLU A 215 -17.17 25.39 -57.47
N ALA A 216 -16.47 25.41 -56.33
CA ALA A 216 -15.24 26.14 -56.17
C ALA A 216 -14.06 25.39 -56.82
N PRO A 217 -13.14 26.08 -57.53
CA PRO A 217 -12.00 25.44 -58.18
C PRO A 217 -11.07 24.79 -57.15
N ALA A 218 -10.60 23.57 -57.43
CA ALA A 218 -9.70 22.84 -56.54
C ALA A 218 -8.44 23.64 -56.21
N ILE A 219 -8.05 23.65 -54.94
CA ILE A 219 -6.78 24.25 -54.50
C ILE A 219 -5.67 23.30 -54.98
N LYS A 220 -4.81 23.78 -55.88
CA LYS A 220 -3.70 22.99 -56.45
C LYS A 220 -2.44 23.01 -55.57
N ASP A 221 -2.35 23.95 -54.64
CA ASP A 221 -1.21 24.15 -53.75
C ASP A 221 -1.54 23.74 -52.32
N GLN A 222 -0.85 22.71 -51.83
CA GLN A 222 -0.99 22.21 -50.47
C GLN A 222 -0.62 23.27 -49.41
N GLY A 223 0.32 24.18 -49.71
CA GLY A 223 0.76 25.22 -48.77
C GLY A 223 -0.33 26.25 -48.44
N ILE A 224 -1.30 26.44 -49.34
CA ILE A 224 -2.47 27.29 -49.07
C ILE A 224 -3.44 26.60 -48.10
N ILE A 225 -3.62 25.29 -48.25
CA ILE A 225 -4.47 24.46 -47.38
C ILE A 225 -3.90 24.48 -45.96
N ASP A 226 -2.60 24.23 -45.81
CA ASP A 226 -1.93 24.19 -44.51
C ASP A 226 -1.96 25.56 -43.81
N ARG A 227 -1.86 26.66 -44.55
CA ARG A 227 -2.04 28.01 -43.99
C ARG A 227 -3.46 28.27 -43.51
N ILE A 228 -4.48 27.87 -44.27
CA ILE A 228 -5.89 28.07 -43.88
C ILE A 228 -6.19 27.27 -42.62
N VAL A 229 -5.80 25.99 -42.58
CA VAL A 229 -5.96 25.12 -41.41
C VAL A 229 -5.15 25.63 -40.23
N GLY A 230 -3.91 26.09 -40.46
CA GLY A 230 -3.04 26.68 -39.44
C GLY A 230 -3.63 27.96 -38.82
N GLN A 231 -4.08 28.91 -39.65
CA GLN A 231 -4.74 30.13 -39.19
C GLN A 231 -6.03 29.85 -38.43
N TRP A 232 -6.78 28.81 -38.83
CA TRP A 232 -7.95 28.37 -38.10
C TRP A 232 -7.58 27.85 -36.71
N GLY A 233 -6.57 26.98 -36.64
CA GLY A 233 -6.03 26.46 -35.38
C GLY A 233 -5.51 27.57 -34.45
N GLU A 234 -4.81 28.58 -34.98
CA GLU A 234 -4.32 29.71 -34.18
C GLU A 234 -5.44 30.63 -33.68
N LYS A 235 -6.45 30.91 -34.53
CA LYS A 235 -7.51 31.86 -34.18
C LYS A 235 -8.56 31.28 -33.25
N PHE A 236 -8.85 29.99 -33.38
CA PHE A 236 -9.96 29.31 -32.70
C PHE A 236 -9.51 28.18 -31.76
N GLY A 237 -8.22 27.81 -31.76
CA GLY A 237 -7.67 26.84 -30.82
C GLY A 237 -7.29 27.46 -29.49
N GLY A 238 -7.55 26.74 -28.40
CA GLY A 238 -7.19 27.16 -27.05
C GLY A 238 -8.34 27.83 -26.29
N MET A 239 -8.28 27.74 -24.96
CA MET A 239 -9.35 28.19 -24.06
C MET A 239 -9.61 29.70 -24.13
N ASP A 240 -8.58 30.50 -24.35
CA ASP A 240 -8.66 31.97 -24.47
C ASP A 240 -9.31 32.43 -25.80
N ASN A 241 -9.39 31.53 -26.78
CA ASN A 241 -9.96 31.80 -28.09
C ASN A 241 -11.41 31.32 -28.23
N ALA A 242 -11.98 30.80 -27.14
CA ALA A 242 -13.37 30.35 -27.09
C ALA A 242 -14.34 31.51 -27.40
N LYS A 243 -15.46 31.18 -28.07
CA LYS A 243 -16.55 32.12 -28.44
C LYS A 243 -16.19 33.22 -29.46
N LYS A 244 -15.04 33.12 -30.14
CA LYS A 244 -14.78 33.99 -31.31
C LYS A 244 -15.71 33.65 -32.46
N VAL A 245 -16.19 34.68 -33.16
CA VAL A 245 -17.03 34.52 -34.35
C VAL A 245 -16.14 34.25 -35.56
N ALA A 246 -16.40 33.14 -36.26
CA ALA A 246 -15.71 32.80 -37.50
C ALA A 246 -16.48 33.33 -38.71
N LEU A 247 -15.78 34.03 -39.60
CA LEU A 247 -16.28 34.36 -40.94
C LEU A 247 -15.64 33.41 -41.94
N LEU A 248 -16.47 32.62 -42.63
CA LEU A 248 -16.05 31.74 -43.71
C LEU A 248 -16.37 32.40 -45.05
N GLN A 249 -15.42 32.37 -45.99
CA GLN A 249 -15.54 32.96 -47.32
C GLN A 249 -15.94 31.89 -48.35
N GLU A 250 -16.37 32.33 -49.54
CA GLU A 250 -16.63 31.45 -50.70
C GLU A 250 -17.63 30.30 -50.44
N GLY A 251 -18.61 30.50 -49.55
CA GLY A 251 -19.61 29.48 -49.22
C GLY A 251 -19.06 28.29 -48.42
N MET A 252 -17.84 28.39 -47.87
CA MET A 252 -17.30 27.35 -46.99
C MET A 252 -18.15 27.19 -45.74
N THR A 253 -18.33 25.95 -45.29
CA THR A 253 -19.09 25.63 -44.08
C THR A 253 -18.23 24.82 -43.13
N PHE A 254 -18.26 25.17 -41.84
CA PHE A 254 -17.59 24.37 -40.81
C PHE A 254 -18.60 23.38 -40.23
N LYS A 255 -18.35 22.08 -40.46
CA LYS A 255 -19.13 21.00 -39.85
C LYS A 255 -18.39 20.52 -38.59
N PRO A 256 -18.88 20.85 -37.38
CA PRO A 256 -18.26 20.35 -36.16
C PRO A 256 -18.40 18.81 -36.12
N VAL A 257 -17.30 18.13 -35.83
CA VAL A 257 -17.33 16.72 -35.47
C VAL A 257 -17.76 16.67 -34.01
N SER A 258 -19.04 16.40 -33.76
CA SER A 258 -19.59 16.36 -32.41
C SER A 258 -19.11 15.10 -31.68
N MET A 259 -18.30 15.25 -30.64
CA MET A 259 -17.88 14.14 -29.76
C MET A 259 -18.87 13.93 -28.58
N THR A 260 -20.18 13.94 -28.84
CA THR A 260 -21.19 14.00 -27.77
C THR A 260 -21.25 12.75 -26.88
N ASN A 261 -20.97 11.55 -27.42
CA ASN A 261 -21.10 10.31 -26.66
C ASN A 261 -19.85 9.97 -25.83
N VAL A 262 -18.67 10.40 -26.26
CA VAL A 262 -17.40 10.11 -25.57
C VAL A 262 -17.28 10.95 -24.30
N ASP A 263 -17.66 12.23 -24.35
CA ASP A 263 -17.51 13.15 -23.21
C ASP A 263 -18.37 12.77 -22.00
N ALA A 264 -19.56 12.20 -22.24
CA ALA A 264 -20.44 11.70 -21.17
C ALA A 264 -19.86 10.48 -20.44
N GLU A 265 -19.03 9.67 -21.10
CA GLU A 265 -18.49 8.42 -20.57
C GLU A 265 -17.08 8.56 -19.98
N ILE A 266 -16.36 9.65 -20.27
CA ILE A 266 -15.02 9.94 -19.72
C ILE A 266 -15.01 9.87 -18.18
N VAL A 267 -16.03 10.40 -17.51
CA VAL A 267 -16.13 10.35 -16.04
C VAL A 267 -16.20 8.90 -15.56
N GLY A 268 -16.95 8.05 -16.27
CA GLY A 268 -17.02 6.61 -16.01
C GLY A 268 -15.65 5.93 -16.15
N ILE A 269 -14.93 6.23 -17.24
CA ILE A 269 -13.58 5.70 -17.48
C ILE A 269 -12.60 6.16 -16.39
N MET A 270 -12.66 7.43 -15.96
CA MET A 270 -11.83 7.94 -14.87
C MET A 270 -12.11 7.24 -13.54
N LYS A 271 -13.39 6.92 -13.26
CA LYS A 271 -13.75 6.15 -12.06
C LYS A 271 -13.21 4.72 -12.13
N VAL A 272 -13.42 4.03 -13.26
CA VAL A 272 -12.93 2.64 -13.45
C VAL A 272 -11.41 2.57 -13.33
N THR A 273 -10.69 3.47 -14.00
CA THR A 273 -9.21 3.52 -13.89
C THR A 273 -8.74 3.85 -12.48
N GLY A 274 -9.45 4.71 -11.74
CA GLY A 274 -9.19 4.94 -10.32
C GLY A 274 -9.38 3.68 -9.47
N VAL A 275 -10.43 2.91 -9.72
CA VAL A 275 -10.69 1.62 -9.04
C VAL A 275 -9.58 0.62 -9.33
N ASP A 276 -9.12 0.52 -10.57
CA ASP A 276 -8.01 -0.38 -10.93
C ASP A 276 -6.72 0.00 -10.22
N VAL A 277 -6.41 1.30 -10.08
CA VAL A 277 -5.25 1.73 -9.30
C VAL A 277 -5.39 1.35 -7.82
N ALA A 278 -6.56 1.55 -7.21
CA ALA A 278 -6.79 1.18 -5.81
C ALA A 278 -6.66 -0.35 -5.58
N ARG A 279 -7.09 -1.16 -6.56
CA ARG A 279 -6.97 -2.62 -6.55
C ARG A 279 -5.51 -3.10 -6.53
N ILE A 280 -4.59 -2.42 -7.22
CA ILE A 280 -3.15 -2.75 -7.22
C ILE A 280 -2.61 -2.81 -5.78
N TYR A 281 -3.01 -1.84 -4.96
CA TYR A 281 -2.55 -1.71 -3.57
C TYR A 281 -3.48 -2.39 -2.56
N LYS A 282 -4.57 -3.02 -3.01
CA LYS A 282 -5.61 -3.65 -2.18
C LYS A 282 -6.29 -2.67 -1.22
N ILE A 283 -6.44 -1.41 -1.64
CA ILE A 283 -7.01 -0.35 -0.81
C ILE A 283 -8.49 -0.18 -1.14
N PRO A 284 -9.40 -0.28 -0.16
CA PRO A 284 -10.80 0.07 -0.36
C PRO A 284 -10.99 1.52 -0.80
N LEU A 285 -11.89 1.76 -1.76
CA LEU A 285 -12.18 3.10 -2.31
C LEU A 285 -12.51 4.19 -1.26
N PRO A 286 -13.27 3.89 -0.19
CA PRO A 286 -13.55 4.90 0.83
C PRO A 286 -12.30 5.44 1.55
N MET A 287 -11.21 4.66 1.58
CA MET A 287 -9.95 5.08 2.20
C MET A 287 -9.14 6.05 1.36
N VAL A 288 -9.44 6.12 0.08
CA VAL A 288 -8.85 7.08 -0.87
C VAL A 288 -9.81 8.23 -1.16
N ASN A 289 -10.76 8.45 -0.23
CA ASN A 289 -11.78 9.51 -0.25
C ASN A 289 -12.81 9.40 -1.40
N ASP A 290 -13.06 8.19 -1.90
CA ASP A 290 -14.18 7.92 -2.81
C ASP A 290 -15.34 7.27 -2.03
N LEU A 291 -16.34 8.10 -1.69
CA LEU A 291 -17.45 7.75 -0.81
C LEU A 291 -18.77 7.50 -1.54
N ASP A 292 -18.78 7.43 -2.88
CA ASP A 292 -20.00 7.39 -3.70
C ASP A 292 -20.98 6.25 -3.33
N LYS A 293 -20.49 5.16 -2.72
CA LYS A 293 -21.28 3.97 -2.36
C LYS A 293 -21.10 3.49 -0.91
N SER A 294 -20.51 4.30 -0.02
CA SER A 294 -20.19 3.85 1.34
C SER A 294 -21.18 4.37 2.40
N ASN A 295 -21.60 3.49 3.31
CA ASN A 295 -22.29 3.83 4.55
C ASN A 295 -21.34 3.67 5.76
N TYR A 296 -21.63 4.32 6.90
CA TYR A 296 -20.75 4.34 8.07
C TYR A 296 -20.40 2.95 8.64
N ASN A 297 -21.37 2.04 8.76
CA ASN A 297 -21.12 0.69 9.28
C ASN A 297 -20.21 -0.14 8.36
N THR A 298 -20.28 0.08 7.04
CA THR A 298 -19.37 -0.53 6.08
C THR A 298 -17.95 0.04 6.20
N LEU A 299 -17.76 1.30 6.60
CA LEU A 299 -16.43 1.90 6.72
C LEU A 299 -15.56 1.23 7.79
N GLU A 300 -16.11 0.92 8.97
CA GLU A 300 -15.34 0.26 10.04
C GLU A 300 -14.86 -1.14 9.62
N GLN A 301 -15.74 -1.91 8.98
CA GLN A 301 -15.38 -3.23 8.46
C GLN A 301 -14.32 -3.14 7.35
N LEU A 302 -14.41 -2.13 6.49
CA LEU A 302 -13.40 -1.85 5.46
C LEU A 302 -12.06 -1.43 6.08
N MET A 303 -12.06 -0.70 7.21
CA MET A 303 -10.83 -0.39 7.96
C MET A 303 -10.13 -1.64 8.44
N ILE A 304 -10.88 -2.57 9.06
CA ILE A 304 -10.32 -3.84 9.50
C ILE A 304 -9.80 -4.64 8.29
N GLN A 305 -10.55 -4.68 7.19
CA GLN A 305 -10.14 -5.39 5.96
C GLN A 305 -8.82 -4.83 5.41
N PHE A 306 -8.67 -3.51 5.33
CA PHE A 306 -7.43 -2.86 4.90
C PHE A 306 -6.25 -3.23 5.80
N VAL A 307 -6.42 -3.15 7.12
CA VAL A 307 -5.34 -3.48 8.06
C VAL A 307 -4.91 -4.94 7.88
N MET A 308 -5.86 -5.86 7.75
CA MET A 308 -5.59 -7.29 7.65
C MET A 308 -4.97 -7.71 6.31
N PHE A 309 -5.48 -7.22 5.18
CA PHE A 309 -5.13 -7.73 3.86
C PHE A 309 -4.17 -6.84 3.06
N ALA A 310 -4.14 -5.53 3.34
CA ALA A 310 -3.23 -4.60 2.68
C ALA A 310 -2.03 -4.30 3.57
N LEU A 311 -2.26 -3.82 4.80
CA LEU A 311 -1.19 -3.29 5.66
C LEU A 311 -0.36 -4.38 6.35
N LEU A 312 -0.99 -5.37 6.98
CA LEU A 312 -0.30 -6.40 7.77
C LEU A 312 0.78 -7.16 6.96
N PRO A 313 0.56 -7.53 5.68
CA PRO A 313 1.62 -8.12 4.85
C PRO A 313 2.84 -7.20 4.66
N TRP A 314 2.64 -5.88 4.53
CA TRP A 314 3.74 -4.93 4.45
C TRP A 314 4.49 -4.80 5.78
N VAL A 315 3.75 -4.68 6.88
CA VAL A 315 4.31 -4.62 8.23
C VAL A 315 5.15 -5.86 8.51
N LYS A 316 4.62 -7.06 8.26
CA LYS A 316 5.37 -8.32 8.46
C LYS A 316 6.60 -8.42 7.58
N ARG A 317 6.57 -7.91 6.33
CA ARG A 317 7.76 -7.86 5.47
C ARG A 317 8.84 -6.97 6.06
N HIS A 318 8.48 -5.80 6.57
CA HIS A 318 9.43 -4.90 7.26
C HIS A 318 10.01 -5.57 8.49
N GLU A 319 9.18 -6.07 9.42
CA GLU A 319 9.65 -6.74 10.64
C GLU A 319 10.63 -7.88 10.32
N GLN A 320 10.27 -8.77 9.40
CA GLN A 320 11.10 -9.91 9.04
C GLN A 320 12.38 -9.50 8.33
N ALA A 321 12.34 -8.47 7.46
CA ALA A 321 13.54 -7.94 6.83
C ALA A 321 14.46 -7.26 7.84
N MET A 322 13.91 -6.50 8.79
CA MET A 322 14.68 -5.87 9.88
C MET A 322 15.31 -6.91 10.79
N MET A 323 14.58 -7.96 11.18
CA MET A 323 15.14 -9.06 11.98
C MET A 323 16.22 -9.85 11.23
N ARG A 324 16.06 -10.03 9.91
CA ARG A 324 17.07 -10.68 9.05
C ARG A 324 18.33 -9.83 8.93
N ASP A 325 18.18 -8.53 8.69
CA ASP A 325 19.28 -7.67 8.31
C ASP A 325 19.96 -7.01 9.50
N PHE A 326 19.22 -6.55 10.51
CA PHE A 326 19.77 -5.77 11.62
C PHE A 326 20.30 -6.63 12.76
N LEU A 327 19.60 -7.71 13.11
CA LEU A 327 19.99 -8.58 14.23
C LEU A 327 21.10 -9.54 13.83
N LEU A 328 22.14 -9.61 14.67
CA LEU A 328 23.19 -10.60 14.55
C LEU A 328 22.63 -12.00 14.86
N PRO A 329 23.20 -13.08 14.29
CA PRO A 329 22.71 -14.44 14.51
C PRO A 329 22.54 -14.84 15.98
N LYS A 330 23.40 -14.32 16.87
CA LYS A 330 23.32 -14.55 18.32
C LYS A 330 22.09 -13.88 18.97
N ASP A 331 21.69 -12.71 18.49
CA ASP A 331 20.65 -11.89 19.10
C ASP A 331 19.23 -12.30 18.63
N ARG A 332 19.13 -13.02 17.51
CA ARG A 332 17.84 -13.41 16.90
C ARG A 332 16.97 -14.32 17.77
N ARG A 333 17.56 -15.02 18.74
CA ARG A 333 16.79 -15.88 19.67
C ARG A 333 16.17 -15.07 20.79
N ASP A 334 16.87 -14.05 21.28
CA ASP A 334 16.50 -13.31 22.47
C ASP A 334 15.76 -12.02 22.12
N TYR A 335 15.99 -11.45 20.94
CA TYR A 335 15.39 -10.19 20.53
C TYR A 335 14.51 -10.32 19.30
N PHE A 336 13.51 -9.44 19.20
CA PHE A 336 12.68 -9.30 18.01
C PHE A 336 12.23 -7.85 17.84
N ILE A 337 11.86 -7.50 16.61
CA ILE A 337 11.40 -6.16 16.22
C ILE A 337 9.95 -6.31 15.78
N GLU A 338 9.06 -5.50 16.32
CA GLU A 338 7.63 -5.57 16.05
C GLU A 338 7.00 -4.17 15.94
N PHE A 339 6.09 -4.01 14.99
CA PHE A 339 5.21 -2.86 14.91
C PHE A 339 3.96 -3.10 15.74
N ASN A 340 3.59 -2.10 16.54
CA ASN A 340 2.38 -2.17 17.34
C ASN A 340 1.13 -1.78 16.51
N LEU A 341 0.49 -2.79 15.93
CA LEU A 341 -0.77 -2.66 15.18
C LEU A 341 -2.01 -2.49 16.07
N SER A 342 -1.89 -2.65 17.40
CA SER A 342 -3.06 -2.64 18.29
C SER A 342 -3.82 -1.32 18.22
N GLY A 343 -3.14 -0.19 17.97
CA GLY A 343 -3.79 1.11 17.78
C GLY A 343 -4.76 1.12 16.58
N LEU A 344 -4.40 0.48 15.47
CA LEU A 344 -5.21 0.43 14.25
C LEU A 344 -6.31 -0.64 14.32
N LEU A 345 -5.99 -1.80 14.91
CA LEU A 345 -6.93 -2.90 15.10
C LEU A 345 -7.89 -2.67 16.27
N ARG A 346 -7.64 -1.66 17.12
CA ARG A 346 -8.49 -1.33 18.25
C ARG A 346 -9.92 -0.99 17.83
N GLY A 347 -10.13 -0.56 16.59
CA GLY A 347 -11.45 -0.45 15.95
C GLY A 347 -12.54 0.06 16.89
N ASP A 348 -13.73 -0.54 16.81
CA ASP A 348 -14.77 -0.36 17.82
C ASP A 348 -14.35 -1.00 19.16
N GLN A 349 -13.77 -0.17 20.03
CA GLN A 349 -13.38 -0.55 21.38
C GLN A 349 -14.54 -1.16 22.17
N LYS A 350 -15.79 -0.80 21.84
CA LYS A 350 -17.00 -1.35 22.45
C LYS A 350 -17.16 -2.83 22.10
N SER A 351 -17.23 -3.18 20.81
CA SER A 351 -17.34 -4.57 20.35
C SER A 351 -16.24 -5.47 20.93
N ARG A 352 -15.02 -4.94 21.03
CA ARG A 352 -13.89 -5.68 21.60
C ARG A 352 -14.03 -5.94 23.09
N TYR A 353 -14.38 -4.91 23.87
CA TYR A 353 -14.60 -5.06 25.31
C TYR A 353 -15.84 -5.90 25.61
N GLU A 354 -16.87 -5.83 24.77
CA GLU A 354 -18.01 -6.74 24.80
C GLU A 354 -17.57 -8.18 24.56
N SER A 355 -16.69 -8.46 23.59
CA SER A 355 -16.19 -9.82 23.36
C SER A 355 -15.39 -10.36 24.56
N TYR A 356 -14.58 -9.53 25.22
CA TYR A 356 -13.89 -9.92 26.46
C TYR A 356 -14.85 -10.12 27.63
N ALA A 357 -15.88 -9.28 27.75
CA ALA A 357 -16.92 -9.45 28.74
C ALA A 357 -17.65 -10.78 28.54
N ILE A 358 -18.01 -11.12 27.30
CA ILE A 358 -18.62 -12.40 26.91
C ILE A 358 -17.67 -13.56 27.27
N GLY A 359 -16.38 -13.48 26.90
CA GLY A 359 -15.45 -14.57 27.18
C GLY A 359 -15.18 -14.79 28.67
N ARG A 360 -15.17 -13.72 29.45
CA ARG A 360 -15.07 -13.79 30.91
C ARG A 360 -16.35 -14.25 31.57
N GLN A 361 -17.51 -13.88 31.03
CA GLN A 361 -18.82 -14.35 31.47
C GLN A 361 -18.95 -15.86 31.26
N TRP A 362 -18.51 -16.38 30.12
CA TRP A 362 -18.54 -17.80 29.79
C TRP A 362 -17.38 -18.62 30.38
N GLY A 363 -16.42 -17.96 31.03
CA GLY A 363 -15.40 -18.66 31.81
C GLY A 363 -14.20 -19.18 31.06
N TRP A 364 -14.04 -18.89 29.77
CA TRP A 364 -12.88 -19.34 29.00
C TRP A 364 -11.78 -18.28 28.88
N LEU A 365 -12.03 -17.05 29.32
CA LEU A 365 -11.01 -16.00 29.48
C LEU A 365 -10.88 -15.57 30.94
N SER A 366 -9.66 -15.62 31.47
CA SER A 366 -9.28 -14.98 32.73
C SER A 366 -8.88 -13.51 32.51
N VAL A 367 -8.71 -12.76 33.60
CA VAL A 367 -8.24 -11.36 33.52
C VAL A 367 -6.83 -11.30 32.92
N ASN A 368 -5.95 -12.22 33.29
CA ASN A 368 -4.59 -12.27 32.77
C ASN A 368 -4.51 -12.74 31.31
N ASP A 369 -5.46 -13.55 30.83
CA ASP A 369 -5.55 -13.88 29.41
C ASP A 369 -5.90 -12.65 28.58
N ILE A 370 -6.89 -11.87 29.02
CA ILE A 370 -7.25 -10.60 28.36
C ILE A 370 -6.04 -9.65 28.39
N ARG A 371 -5.38 -9.49 29.54
CA ARG A 371 -4.18 -8.64 29.63
C ARG A 371 -3.04 -9.11 28.73
N ARG A 372 -2.87 -10.42 28.55
CA ARG A 372 -1.90 -10.96 27.59
C ARG A 372 -2.27 -10.61 26.15
N LEU A 373 -3.54 -10.73 25.77
CA LEU A 373 -4.04 -10.28 24.47
C LEU A 373 -3.88 -8.77 24.25
N GLU A 374 -3.94 -7.97 25.33
CA GLU A 374 -3.66 -6.53 25.32
C GLU A 374 -2.18 -6.16 25.38
N ASN A 375 -1.27 -7.12 25.55
CA ASN A 375 0.14 -6.88 25.88
C ASN A 375 0.33 -6.04 27.16
N MET A 376 -0.56 -6.20 28.15
CA MET A 376 -0.46 -5.60 29.48
C MET A 376 0.18 -6.57 30.47
N PRO A 377 0.93 -6.07 31.46
CA PRO A 377 1.52 -6.93 32.50
C PRO A 377 0.42 -7.63 33.31
N PRO A 378 0.62 -8.89 33.73
CA PRO A 378 -0.36 -9.63 34.52
C PRO A 378 -0.60 -8.99 35.89
N VAL A 379 -1.76 -9.27 36.47
CA VAL A 379 -2.12 -8.85 37.84
C VAL A 379 -2.23 -10.07 38.75
N LYS A 380 -1.90 -9.87 40.04
CA LYS A 380 -2.01 -10.93 41.05
C LYS A 380 -3.49 -11.34 41.21
N GLY A 381 -3.76 -12.64 41.13
CA GLY A 381 -5.13 -13.17 41.15
C GLY A 381 -5.90 -12.99 39.84
N GLY A 382 -5.21 -12.67 38.74
CA GLY A 382 -5.83 -12.49 37.42
C GLY A 382 -6.10 -13.78 36.66
N ASP A 383 -5.58 -14.93 37.09
CA ASP A 383 -5.73 -16.26 36.46
C ASP A 383 -6.97 -17.02 36.95
N ILE A 384 -8.05 -16.30 37.29
CA ILE A 384 -9.30 -16.87 37.77
C ILE A 384 -10.28 -16.96 36.60
N TYR A 385 -10.77 -18.17 36.35
CA TYR A 385 -11.83 -18.47 35.38
C TYR A 385 -13.18 -18.57 36.11
N LEU A 386 -14.21 -17.93 35.55
CA LEU A 386 -15.54 -17.93 36.14
C LEU A 386 -16.37 -19.11 35.62
N GLN A 387 -17.23 -19.68 36.44
CA GLN A 387 -18.21 -20.67 35.99
C GLN A 387 -19.62 -20.07 36.08
N PRO A 388 -20.39 -20.02 34.96
CA PRO A 388 -21.78 -19.57 35.02
C PRO A 388 -22.62 -20.49 35.91
N LEU A 389 -23.31 -19.92 36.91
CA LEU A 389 -24.13 -20.66 37.88
C LEU A 389 -25.38 -21.31 37.28
N ASN A 390 -25.88 -20.81 36.14
CA ASN A 390 -27.16 -21.21 35.55
C ASN A 390 -27.02 -22.25 34.41
N MET A 391 -25.82 -22.77 34.15
CA MET A 391 -25.57 -23.72 33.06
C MET A 391 -25.59 -25.15 33.61
N VAL A 392 -26.68 -25.87 33.34
CA VAL A 392 -26.77 -27.32 33.56
C VAL A 392 -26.50 -28.06 32.24
N ASP A 393 -25.88 -29.23 32.34
CA ASP A 393 -25.63 -30.12 31.21
C ASP A 393 -26.97 -30.55 30.57
N ALA A 394 -27.14 -30.29 29.27
CA ALA A 394 -28.38 -30.60 28.54
C ALA A 394 -28.73 -32.10 28.53
N GLY A 395 -27.76 -32.98 28.82
CA GLY A 395 -27.96 -34.43 28.94
C GLY A 395 -28.31 -34.92 30.35
N LYS A 396 -28.25 -34.06 31.39
CA LYS A 396 -28.56 -34.45 32.77
C LYS A 396 -29.90 -33.87 33.22
N LYS A 397 -30.76 -34.72 33.77
CA LYS A 397 -31.97 -34.26 34.46
C LYS A 397 -31.57 -33.34 35.62
N PRO A 398 -32.25 -32.21 35.85
CA PRO A 398 -31.96 -31.32 36.96
C PRO A 398 -31.97 -32.10 38.28
N ASP A 399 -30.98 -31.87 39.14
CA ASP A 399 -30.95 -32.50 40.45
C ASP A 399 -31.99 -31.81 41.37
N LEU A 400 -33.16 -32.44 41.47
CA LEU A 400 -34.28 -31.96 42.27
C LEU A 400 -34.03 -32.04 43.79
N THR A 401 -32.92 -32.65 44.22
CA THR A 401 -32.53 -32.70 45.63
C THR A 401 -31.79 -31.43 46.09
N ASN A 402 -31.30 -30.62 45.15
CA ASN A 402 -30.67 -29.34 45.47
C ASN A 402 -31.75 -28.24 45.70
N PRO A 403 -31.84 -27.65 46.91
CA PRO A 403 -32.91 -26.71 47.25
C PRO A 403 -32.90 -25.44 46.39
N THR A 404 -31.74 -24.98 45.88
CA THR A 404 -31.67 -23.80 45.01
C THR A 404 -32.18 -24.08 43.59
N VAL A 405 -31.89 -25.27 43.06
CA VAL A 405 -32.38 -25.73 41.75
C VAL A 405 -33.90 -25.91 41.77
N ARG A 406 -34.42 -26.48 42.87
CA ARG A 406 -35.86 -26.65 43.07
C ARG A 406 -36.59 -25.31 43.14
N ALA A 407 -36.06 -24.34 43.89
CA ALA A 407 -36.67 -23.00 43.99
C ALA A 407 -36.70 -22.26 42.64
N GLN A 408 -35.65 -22.41 41.81
CA GLN A 408 -35.62 -21.83 40.47
C GLN A 408 -36.64 -22.47 39.52
N LEU A 409 -36.79 -23.80 39.57
CA LEU A 409 -37.78 -24.52 38.74
C LEU A 409 -39.21 -24.17 39.16
N GLU A 410 -39.49 -24.06 40.46
CA GLU A 410 -40.81 -23.63 40.96
C GLU A 410 -41.13 -22.18 40.53
N MET A 411 -40.15 -21.27 40.53
CA MET A 411 -40.32 -19.91 39.99
C MET A 411 -40.58 -19.90 38.49
N GLN A 412 -39.81 -20.67 37.69
CA GLN A 412 -40.03 -20.78 36.25
C GLN A 412 -41.40 -21.38 35.92
N GLN A 413 -41.83 -22.39 36.68
CA GLN A 413 -43.13 -23.00 36.49
C GLN A 413 -44.27 -22.02 36.83
N ALA A 414 -44.12 -21.20 37.87
CA ALA A 414 -45.07 -20.15 38.20
C ALA A 414 -45.15 -19.08 37.11
N GLU A 415 -44.01 -18.71 36.52
CA GLU A 415 -43.94 -17.72 35.43
C GLU A 415 -44.55 -18.25 34.12
N ILE A 416 -44.28 -19.51 33.77
CA ILE A 416 -44.91 -20.19 32.63
C ILE A 416 -46.42 -20.31 32.83
N THR A 417 -46.87 -20.70 34.03
CA THR A 417 -48.30 -20.82 34.34
C THR A 417 -48.99 -19.45 34.25
N ARG A 418 -48.31 -18.38 34.67
CA ARG A 418 -48.79 -17.01 34.54
C ARG A 418 -48.88 -16.55 33.08
N MET A 419 -47.91 -16.92 32.24
CA MET A 419 -47.91 -16.63 30.80
C MET A 419 -48.97 -17.42 30.03
N LEU A 420 -49.28 -18.65 30.46
CA LEU A 420 -50.34 -19.48 29.86
C LEU A 420 -51.76 -19.09 30.31
N ALA A 421 -51.88 -18.32 31.39
CA ALA A 421 -53.15 -17.79 31.90
C ALA A 421 -53.48 -16.38 31.37
N GLN A 422 -52.59 -15.77 30.60
CA GLN A 422 -52.82 -14.57 29.78
C GLN A 422 -53.14 -14.99 28.36
#